data_AF-A0A2V5UTE3-F1
#
_entry.id   AF-A0A2V5UTE3-F1
#
_cell.length_a   1.000
_cell.length_b   1.000
_cell.length_c   1.000
_cell.angle_alpha   90.00
_cell.angle_beta   90.00
_cell.angle_gamma   90.00
#
_symmetry.space_group_name_H-M   'P 1'
#
loop_
_entity.id
_entity.type
_entity.pdbx_description
1 polymer ?
#
loop_
_entity_poly.entity_id
_entity_poly.type
_entity_poly.pdbx_seq_one_letter_code
_entity_poly.pdbx_strand_id
1 'polypeptide(L)'
;MLRLGFAFWRISLDSMDSAAAHHVAEIMDALAEKGLASVTRVMPDPHKDIGFNILSQFHYGPEIQIATFETLADALQSMARSVDSPSTE
;
A
#
# COMPACT_ATOMS: atom_id res chain seq x y z
N MET A 1 7.48 15.86 -17.11
CA MET A 1 8.48 14.93 -16.53
C MET A 1 8.09 14.68 -15.08
N LEU A 2 7.18 13.73 -14.82
CA LEU A 2 6.77 13.34 -13.47
C LEU A 2 7.35 11.95 -13.19
N ARG A 3 8.23 11.86 -12.20
CA ARG A 3 8.78 10.59 -11.71
C ARG A 3 7.78 10.03 -10.70
N LEU A 4 7.03 8.99 -11.07
CA LEU A 4 6.26 8.22 -10.09
C LEU A 4 7.26 7.59 -9.11
N GLY A 5 7.22 8.02 -7.84
CA GLY A 5 7.95 7.39 -6.76
C GLY A 5 7.22 6.13 -6.35
N PHE A 6 7.75 4.96 -6.71
CA PHE A 6 7.24 3.68 -6.23
C PHE A 6 7.95 3.33 -4.91
N ALA A 7 7.20 3.28 -3.81
CA ALA A 7 7.67 2.69 -2.57
C ALA A 7 7.44 1.17 -2.63
N PHE A 8 8.51 0.42 -2.88
CA PHE A 8 8.50 -1.05 -2.81
C PHE A 8 8.79 -1.48 -1.38
N TRP A 9 7.77 -2.01 -0.69
CA TRP A 9 7.93 -2.49 0.67
C TRP A 9 7.72 -4.01 0.73
N ARG A 10 8.79 -4.79 1.00
CA ARG A 10 8.69 -6.22 1.33
C ARG A 10 8.93 -6.42 2.83
N ILE A 11 7.86 -6.57 3.62
CA ILE A 11 7.95 -7.19 4.96
C ILE A 11 7.26 -8.53 4.88
N SER A 12 7.96 -9.59 5.26
CA SER A 12 7.29 -10.72 5.89
C SER A 12 7.13 -10.36 7.37
N LEU A 13 6.10 -9.58 7.72
CA LEU A 13 5.73 -9.37 9.12
C LEU A 13 4.98 -10.61 9.60
N ASP A 14 5.55 -11.33 10.56
CA ASP A 14 4.80 -12.38 11.27
C ASP A 14 3.87 -11.77 12.34
N SER A 15 4.32 -10.68 12.96
CA SER A 15 3.55 -9.86 13.90
C SER A 15 4.04 -8.41 13.85
N MET A 16 3.21 -7.49 14.35
CA MET A 16 3.56 -6.08 14.52
C MET A 16 3.29 -5.70 15.97
N ASP A 17 4.31 -5.18 16.66
CA ASP A 17 4.09 -4.56 17.97
C ASP A 17 3.28 -3.27 17.81
N SER A 18 2.42 -2.97 18.79
CA SER A 18 1.57 -1.78 18.74
C SER A 18 2.35 -0.47 18.63
N ALA A 19 3.58 -0.40 19.16
CA ALA A 19 4.42 0.78 19.03
C ALA A 19 4.88 1.01 17.59
N ALA A 20 4.99 -0.04 16.77
CA ALA A 20 5.37 0.08 15.36
C ALA A 20 4.25 0.72 14.51
N ALA A 21 2.99 0.67 14.96
CA ALA A 21 1.86 1.27 14.25
C ALA A 21 2.04 2.79 14.04
N HIS A 22 2.66 3.48 15.02
CA HIS A 22 2.94 4.90 14.91
C HIS A 22 3.91 5.21 13.76
N HIS A 23 4.98 4.43 13.64
CA HIS A 23 5.95 4.61 12.55
C HIS A 23 5.35 4.27 11.18
N VAL A 24 4.48 3.25 11.11
CA VAL A 24 3.75 2.92 9.89
C VAL A 24 2.84 4.09 9.48
N ALA A 25 2.12 4.68 10.43
CA ALA A 25 1.30 5.86 10.21
C ALA A 25 2.09 7.04 9.64
N GLU A 26 3.25 7.38 10.23
CA GLU A 26 4.12 8.45 9.73
C GLU A 26 4.57 8.21 8.28
N ILE A 27 4.87 6.96 7.92
CA ILE A 27 5.22 6.59 6.55
C ILE A 27 4.02 6.76 5.61
N MET A 28 2.83 6.36 6.04
CA MET A 28 1.61 6.50 5.24
C MET A 28 1.30 7.97 4.96
N ASP A 29 1.35 8.82 5.98
CA ASP A 29 1.16 10.26 5.86
C ASP A 29 2.19 10.87 4.90
N ALA A 30 3.47 10.56 5.10
CA ALA A 30 4.55 11.06 4.24
C ALA A 30 4.40 10.64 2.78
N LEU A 31 3.90 9.43 2.50
CA LEU A 31 3.62 8.98 1.13
C LEU A 31 2.40 9.67 0.54
N ALA A 32 1.32 9.81 1.31
CA ALA A 32 0.11 10.51 0.89
C ALA A 32 0.41 11.97 0.51
N GLU A 33 1.21 12.67 1.32
CA GLU A 33 1.68 14.04 1.04
C GLU A 33 2.48 14.16 -0.27
N LYS A 34 3.07 13.07 -0.78
CA LYS A 34 3.80 13.03 -2.05
C LYS A 34 2.93 12.70 -3.27
N GLY A 35 1.61 12.60 -3.10
CA GLY A 35 0.69 12.30 -4.20
C GLY A 35 0.65 10.82 -4.55
N LEU A 36 0.68 9.96 -3.53
CA LEU A 36 0.46 8.52 -3.68
C LEU A 36 -0.91 8.25 -4.33
N ALA A 37 -0.91 7.63 -5.51
CA ALA A 37 -2.15 7.33 -6.25
C ALA A 37 -2.82 6.03 -5.80
N SER A 38 -2.03 5.03 -5.42
CA SER A 38 -2.53 3.73 -4.99
C SER A 38 -1.51 2.98 -4.13
N VAL A 39 -2.01 2.00 -3.38
CA VAL A 39 -1.23 1.11 -2.52
C VAL A 39 -1.50 -0.33 -2.91
N THR A 40 -0.45 -1.08 -3.18
CA THR A 40 -0.50 -2.54 -3.33
C THR A 40 0.11 -3.19 -2.10
N ARG A 41 -0.66 -4.04 -1.41
CA ARG A 41 -0.24 -4.76 -0.20
C ARG A 41 -0.23 -6.26 -0.46
N VAL A 42 0.71 -6.96 0.18
CA VAL A 42 0.73 -8.43 0.22
C VAL A 42 0.50 -8.88 1.64
N MET A 43 -0.60 -9.60 1.89
CA MET A 43 -1.00 -10.13 3.19
C MET A 43 -1.35 -11.62 3.07
N PRO A 44 -0.39 -12.54 3.28
CA PRO A 44 -0.62 -13.98 3.13
C PRO A 44 -1.63 -14.57 4.11
N ASP A 45 -1.82 -13.93 5.27
CA ASP A 45 -2.87 -14.25 6.23
C ASP A 45 -3.85 -13.07 6.30
N PRO A 46 -5.03 -13.15 5.66
CA PRO A 46 -5.97 -12.03 5.60
C PRO A 46 -6.46 -11.58 6.98
N HIS A 47 -6.37 -12.43 8.02
CA HIS A 47 -6.71 -12.05 9.39
C HIS A 47 -5.73 -11.04 9.99
N LYS A 48 -4.51 -10.94 9.44
CA LYS A 48 -3.49 -9.96 9.86
C LYS A 48 -3.68 -8.59 9.20
N ASP A 49 -4.59 -8.43 8.23
CA ASP A 49 -4.83 -7.15 7.55
C ASP A 49 -5.65 -6.14 8.37
N ILE A 50 -6.33 -6.58 9.44
CA ILE A 50 -7.30 -5.74 10.18
C ILE A 50 -6.65 -4.43 10.66
N GLY A 51 -5.45 -4.50 11.25
CA GLY A 51 -4.74 -3.31 11.72
C GLY A 51 -4.37 -2.35 10.60
N PHE A 52 -3.90 -2.87 9.46
CA PHE A 52 -3.55 -2.06 8.29
C PHE A 52 -4.78 -1.45 7.62
N ASN A 53 -5.91 -2.16 7.58
CA ASN A 53 -7.17 -1.62 7.08
C ASN A 53 -7.65 -0.44 7.95
N ILE A 54 -7.58 -0.58 9.28
CA ILE A 54 -7.92 0.51 10.20
C ILE A 54 -6.97 1.69 10.02
N LEU A 55 -5.65 1.47 10.02
CA LEU A 55 -4.66 2.53 9.80
C LEU A 55 -4.90 3.27 8.49
N SER A 56 -5.24 2.55 7.41
CA SER A 56 -5.49 3.19 6.11
C SER A 56 -6.68 4.13 6.10
N GLN A 57 -7.68 3.90 6.94
CA GLN A 57 -8.85 4.80 7.03
C GLN A 57 -8.51 6.15 7.70
N PHE A 58 -7.44 6.20 8.50
CA PHE A 58 -7.01 7.42 9.18
C PHE A 58 -5.93 8.19 8.43
N HIS A 59 -5.05 7.47 7.72
CA HIS A 59 -3.83 8.04 7.12
C HIS A 59 -3.90 8.18 5.59
N TYR A 60 -4.90 7.58 4.95
CA TYR A 60 -5.15 7.76 3.52
C TYR A 60 -6.49 8.43 3.25
N GLY A 61 -6.51 9.32 2.26
CA GLY A 61 -7.74 9.88 1.72
C GLY A 61 -8.55 8.84 0.93
N PRO A 62 -9.87 9.05 0.76
CA PRO A 62 -10.76 8.13 0.05
C PRO A 62 -10.38 7.91 -1.43
N GLU A 63 -9.57 8.78 -2.00
CA GLU A 63 -9.05 8.72 -3.36
C GLU A 63 -7.94 7.66 -3.54
N ILE A 64 -7.24 7.28 -2.47
CA ILE A 64 -6.13 6.33 -2.54
C ILE A 64 -6.70 4.91 -2.65
N GLN A 65 -6.52 4.30 -3.82
CA GLN A 65 -6.96 2.94 -4.06
C GLN A 65 -6.03 1.94 -3.38
N ILE A 66 -6.57 1.03 -2.59
CA ILE A 66 -5.81 0.00 -1.89
C ILE A 66 -6.20 -1.37 -2.42
N ALA A 67 -5.21 -2.10 -2.93
CA ALA A 67 -5.36 -3.49 -3.36
C ALA A 67 -4.53 -4.40 -2.46
N THR A 68 -5.13 -5.46 -1.93
CA THR A 68 -4.47 -6.43 -1.04
C THR A 68 -4.49 -7.80 -1.68
N PHE A 69 -3.34 -8.46 -1.71
CA PHE A 69 -3.14 -9.77 -2.35
C PHE A 69 -2.54 -10.75 -1.34
N GLU A 70 -2.88 -12.02 -1.43
CA GLU A 70 -2.25 -13.04 -0.57
C GLU A 70 -0.82 -13.35 -1.01
N THR A 71 -0.54 -13.21 -2.31
CA THR A 71 0.76 -13.55 -2.88
C THR A 71 1.45 -12.35 -3.53
N LEU A 72 2.79 -12.37 -3.47
CA LEU A 72 3.61 -11.39 -4.19
C LEU A 72 3.42 -11.50 -5.71
N ALA A 73 3.20 -12.71 -6.23
CA ALA A 73 3.03 -12.92 -7.66
C ALA A 73 1.77 -12.21 -8.19
N ASP A 74 0.66 -12.26 -7.45
CA ASP A 74 -0.59 -11.61 -7.84
C ASP A 74 -0.49 -10.09 -7.72
N ALA A 75 0.15 -9.60 -6.65
CA ALA A 75 0.44 -8.18 -6.48
C ALA A 75 1.28 -7.63 -7.65
N LEU A 76 2.37 -8.30 -8.02
CA LEU A 76 3.23 -7.88 -9.12
C LEU A 76 2.51 -7.92 -10.47
N GLN A 77 1.69 -8.95 -10.72
CA GLN A 77 0.88 -9.03 -11.94
C GLN A 77 -0.14 -7.89 -12.02
N SER A 78 -0.80 -7.56 -10.90
CA SER A 78 -1.74 -6.43 -10.84
C SER A 78 -1.02 -5.10 -11.11
N MET A 79 0.16 -4.90 -10.51
CA MET A 79 0.95 -3.69 -10.72
C MET A 79 1.39 -3.55 -12.18
N ALA A 80 1.88 -4.62 -12.82
CA ALA A 80 2.28 -4.59 -14.23
C ALA A 80 1.13 -4.15 -15.15
N ARG A 81 -0.09 -4.68 -14.94
CA ARG A 81 -1.28 -4.27 -15.73
C ARG A 81 -1.65 -2.79 -15.54
N SER A 82 -1.42 -2.24 -14.35
CA SER A 82 -1.69 -0.83 -14.06
C SER A 82 -0.71 0.12 -14.75
N VAL A 83 0.52 -0.34 -15.05
CA VAL A 83 1.55 0.43 -15.77
C VAL A 83 1.31 0.46 -17.28
N ASP A 84 0.71 -0.61 -17.83
CA ASP A 84 0.46 -0.75 -19.27
C ASP A 84 -0.87 -0.11 -19.74
N SER A 85 -1.71 0.34 -18.80
CA SER A 85 -2.95 1.03 -19.14
C SER A 85 -2.64 2.49 -19.50
N PRO A 86 -2.97 2.98 -20.71
CA PRO A 86 -2.76 4.37 -21.06
C PRO A 86 -3.57 5.24 -20.11
N SER A 87 -2.88 6.12 -19.38
CA SER A 87 -3.51 7.20 -18.62
C SER A 87 -4.44 7.96 -19.56
N THR A 88 -5.73 7.70 -19.44
CA THR A 88 -6.76 8.38 -20.21
C THR A 88 -6.96 9.74 -19.56
N GLU A 89 -6.39 10.75 -20.21
CA GLU A 89 -6.60 12.22 -20.11
C GLU A 89 -6.47 12.91 -18.74
#